data_AF-A0A3C1EQZ4-F1
#
_entry.id   AF-A0A3C1EQZ4-F1
#
_cell.length_a   1.000
_cell.length_b   1.000
_cell.length_c   1.000
_cell.angle_alpha   90.00
_cell.angle_beta   90.00
_cell.angle_gamma   90.00
#
_symmetry.space_group_name_H-M   'P 1'
#
loop_
_entity.id
_entity.type
_entity.pdbx_description
1 polymer ?
#
loop_
_entity_poly.entity_id
_entity_poly.type
_entity_poly.pdbx_seq_one_letter_code
_entity_poly.pdbx_strand_id
1 'polypeptide(L)'
;MIPALASLFALAGCVSTKTYLAGSGSDGSSGPSSSDRGEVRGNYSRLTLAIFPSERTLSGMRSRPSNFSGGIFYQPEIWYTNMQTSLANYFKGVVKVRSLEDARTVGADLIAVVDCAGNITAMTNRLTLELGASFTTPDGAPIASIFATNRSKGSIFYANNAAYAEEAQNNFNKELLYSRKLSAFAQNYRRPAAVPVAAVSRAEPAGVPASDIDRPAYHLASRPNDYALVVGVGKYSALPEAQYAERDVEAVREHLVALGLPQRNIIQLSGSKATRGALQGYLEEWLPKNVKADSTVFFYYSGHGAPDAKTGQAFLVPWDGNAAFLQSTAYPLKQLYGSLGKLRAKSVIVALDSCFSGAGGRSVLAQGARPLVTQVEEGAGSQDRVTVFAAASTDEITGTLAEQGHGAFTYYFLKGLGGEAKNGAGLVTAKSLFDYLSPNVQDEAHRQNREQTPKFIGAKPDQILADFK
;
A
#
# COMPACT_ATOMS: atom_id res chain seq x y z
N MET A 1 -12.67 44.89 12.06
CA MET A 1 -11.37 45.57 12.10
C MET A 1 -10.34 44.58 12.65
N ILE A 2 -9.51 44.01 11.78
CA ILE A 2 -8.33 43.23 12.15
C ILE A 2 -7.20 43.80 11.28
N PRO A 3 -6.17 44.41 11.88
CA PRO A 3 -5.09 45.04 11.13
C PRO A 3 -4.06 44.02 10.64
N ALA A 4 -3.55 44.30 9.45
CA ALA A 4 -2.19 44.09 8.93
C ALA A 4 -1.31 42.96 9.50
N LEU A 5 -0.88 42.08 8.59
CA LEU A 5 0.54 41.76 8.42
C LEU A 5 0.78 41.31 6.98
N ALA A 6 1.09 42.31 6.14
CA ALA A 6 1.96 42.10 5.00
C ALA A 6 3.35 41.77 5.53
N SER A 7 3.93 40.65 5.12
CA SER A 7 5.37 40.44 5.07
C SER A 7 5.67 39.30 4.08
N LEU A 8 6.26 39.73 2.97
CA LEU A 8 6.98 38.97 1.96
C LEU A 8 7.75 37.77 2.52
N PHE A 9 7.68 36.65 1.83
CA PHE A 9 8.89 35.91 1.47
C PHE A 9 8.96 35.83 -0.05
N ALA A 10 9.86 36.64 -0.61
CA ALA A 10 10.41 36.39 -1.93
C ALA A 10 11.26 35.12 -1.83
N LEU A 11 10.87 34.04 -2.50
CA LEU A 11 11.81 33.02 -2.95
C LEU A 11 12.56 33.59 -4.15
N ALA A 12 13.55 34.44 -3.85
CA ALA A 12 14.63 34.74 -4.77
C ALA A 12 15.32 33.40 -5.11
N GLY A 13 15.36 33.06 -6.39
CA GLY A 13 16.08 31.88 -6.91
C GLY A 13 15.23 30.78 -7.54
N CYS A 14 13.98 31.04 -7.97
CA CYS A 14 13.25 30.06 -8.79
C CYS A 14 13.70 30.12 -10.26
N VAL A 15 14.58 29.20 -10.65
CA VAL A 15 14.67 28.80 -12.07
C VAL A 15 13.38 28.06 -12.39
N SER A 16 12.53 28.67 -13.22
CA SER A 16 11.34 28.03 -13.77
C SER A 16 11.73 26.73 -14.50
N THR A 17 10.90 25.69 -14.46
CA THR A 17 11.05 24.54 -15.36
C THR A 17 10.92 24.93 -16.84
N LYS A 18 10.46 26.16 -17.17
CA LYS A 18 10.62 26.73 -18.52
C LYS A 18 12.09 26.89 -18.94
N THR A 19 13.03 26.92 -18.01
CA THR A 19 14.44 27.20 -18.29
C THR A 19 15.29 25.94 -18.49
N TYR A 20 14.74 24.74 -18.33
CA TYR A 20 15.43 23.50 -18.75
C TYR A 20 15.37 23.26 -20.26
N LEU A 21 14.60 24.09 -21.00
CA LEU A 21 14.57 24.12 -22.47
C LEU A 21 14.61 25.57 -22.94
N ALA A 22 15.75 26.25 -22.74
CA ALA A 22 16.11 27.35 -23.63
C ALA A 22 16.51 26.75 -24.99
N GLY A 23 15.50 26.48 -25.81
CA GLY A 23 15.63 25.82 -27.10
C GLY A 23 14.31 25.83 -27.87
N SER A 24 13.83 27.04 -28.18
CA SER A 24 12.77 27.39 -29.13
C SER A 24 11.30 27.04 -28.79
N GLY A 25 10.46 28.08 -28.83
CA GLY A 25 9.04 27.94 -29.17
C GLY A 25 8.06 28.00 -28.00
N SER A 26 7.74 29.22 -27.56
CA SER A 26 6.45 29.50 -26.94
C SER A 26 5.35 29.27 -27.98
N ASP A 27 4.36 28.44 -27.66
CA ASP A 27 3.01 28.63 -28.17
C ASP A 27 2.01 28.34 -27.05
N GLY A 28 1.46 29.41 -26.52
CA GLY A 28 0.17 29.33 -25.85
C GLY A 28 -0.88 29.04 -26.90
N SER A 29 -1.68 28.00 -26.70
CA SER A 29 -3.01 27.95 -27.29
C SER A 29 -3.91 27.07 -26.43
N SER A 30 -5.00 27.70 -26.00
CA SER A 30 -6.26 27.04 -25.68
C SER A 30 -6.57 25.95 -26.72
N GLY A 31 -6.60 24.69 -26.31
CA GLY A 31 -6.98 23.58 -27.17
C GLY A 31 -8.51 23.54 -27.38
N PRO A 32 -9.00 23.35 -28.63
CA PRO A 32 -10.42 23.40 -28.97
C PRO A 32 -11.16 22.09 -28.67
N SER A 33 -12.50 22.20 -28.71
CA SER A 33 -13.50 21.19 -28.39
C SER A 33 -13.39 19.87 -29.17
N SER A 34 -13.87 18.83 -28.50
CA SER A 34 -14.12 17.47 -28.98
C SER A 34 -14.89 17.40 -30.30
N SER A 35 -14.24 16.93 -31.35
CA SER A 35 -14.79 15.94 -32.28
C SER A 35 -13.71 15.59 -33.30
N ASP A 36 -13.57 14.29 -33.55
CA ASP A 36 -12.91 13.72 -34.72
C ASP A 36 -11.37 13.80 -34.79
N ARG A 37 -10.69 12.90 -34.06
CA ARG A 37 -9.34 12.44 -34.39
C ARG A 37 -9.24 10.96 -34.07
N GLY A 38 -8.93 10.11 -35.05
CA GLY A 38 -8.64 8.69 -34.85
C GLY A 38 -7.65 8.50 -33.70
N GLU A 39 -8.12 7.96 -32.59
CA GLU A 39 -7.39 7.94 -31.32
C GLU A 39 -6.37 6.80 -31.32
N VAL A 40 -5.12 7.10 -31.68
CA VAL A 40 -3.99 6.25 -31.32
C VAL A 40 -3.83 6.31 -29.80
N ARG A 41 -4.25 5.25 -29.10
CA ARG A 41 -3.94 5.07 -27.67
C ARG A 41 -2.47 4.71 -27.53
N GLY A 42 -1.72 5.50 -26.80
CA GLY A 42 -0.32 5.22 -26.47
C GLY A 42 -0.22 3.95 -25.64
N ASN A 43 0.52 2.96 -26.16
CA ASN A 43 0.88 1.75 -25.43
C ASN A 43 2.40 1.72 -25.26
N TYR A 44 2.86 1.97 -24.04
CA TYR A 44 4.29 2.04 -23.71
C TYR A 44 4.80 0.78 -23.00
N SER A 45 4.01 -0.30 -22.98
CA SER A 45 4.26 -1.56 -22.25
C SER A 45 5.54 -2.30 -22.65
N ARG A 46 6.23 -1.85 -23.70
CA ARG A 46 7.52 -2.39 -24.14
C ARG A 46 8.72 -1.65 -23.57
N LEU A 47 8.52 -0.45 -23.03
CA LEU A 47 9.57 0.44 -22.54
C LEU A 47 9.65 0.39 -21.01
N THR A 48 10.86 0.39 -20.47
CA THR A 48 11.12 0.67 -19.06
C THR A 48 11.33 2.17 -18.84
N LEU A 49 10.90 2.68 -17.69
CA LEU A 49 10.95 4.09 -17.35
C LEU A 49 11.67 4.31 -16.01
N ALA A 50 12.68 5.18 -15.99
CA ALA A 50 13.21 5.75 -14.76
C ALA A 50 12.49 7.07 -14.46
N ILE A 51 12.06 7.27 -13.22
CA ILE A 51 11.43 8.53 -12.79
C ILE A 51 12.24 9.22 -11.70
N PHE A 52 12.27 10.54 -11.76
CA PHE A 52 12.95 11.41 -10.82
C PHE A 52 12.11 12.69 -10.60
N PRO A 53 11.93 13.19 -9.36
CA PRO A 53 11.16 14.40 -9.12
C PRO A 53 11.90 15.66 -9.60
N SER A 54 11.17 16.65 -10.10
CA SER A 54 11.73 17.97 -10.44
C SER A 54 12.32 18.66 -9.20
N GLU A 55 13.25 19.60 -9.39
CA GLU A 55 13.77 20.45 -8.30
C GLU A 55 12.65 21.22 -7.58
N ARG A 56 11.61 21.64 -8.33
CA ARG A 56 10.41 22.26 -7.76
C ARG A 56 9.68 21.31 -6.81
N THR A 57 9.52 20.06 -7.21
CA THR A 57 8.89 19.02 -6.39
C THR A 57 9.75 18.69 -5.18
N LEU A 58 11.06 18.51 -5.37
CA LEU A 58 12.03 18.26 -4.29
C LEU A 58 12.09 19.40 -3.28
N SER A 59 12.07 20.65 -3.74
CA SER A 59 12.00 21.83 -2.88
C SER A 59 10.73 21.80 -2.03
N GLY A 60 9.59 21.48 -2.66
CA GLY A 60 8.31 21.26 -1.97
C GLY A 60 8.34 20.13 -0.93
N MET A 61 9.07 19.04 -1.19
CA MET A 61 9.26 17.94 -0.23
C MET A 61 10.09 18.39 0.99
N ARG A 62 11.09 19.24 0.78
CA ARG A 62 11.97 19.76 1.85
C ARG A 62 11.28 20.84 2.70
N SER A 63 10.42 21.66 2.10
CA SER A 63 9.66 22.68 2.81
C SER A 63 8.45 22.05 3.52
N ARG A 64 8.55 21.75 4.82
CA ARG A 64 7.36 21.46 5.63
C ARG A 64 6.47 22.71 5.67
N PRO A 65 5.26 22.73 5.08
CA PRO A 65 4.43 23.92 5.17
C PRO A 65 3.96 24.09 6.63
N SER A 66 4.28 25.24 7.22
CA SER A 66 3.81 25.65 8.52
C SER A 66 2.30 25.93 8.48
N ASN A 67 1.56 25.25 9.36
CA ASN A 67 0.28 25.66 9.93
C ASN A 67 -0.73 26.38 9.01
N PHE A 68 -1.21 25.72 7.96
CA PHE A 68 -2.55 26.00 7.44
C PHE A 68 -3.50 24.86 7.86
N SER A 69 -4.51 25.22 8.62
CA SER A 69 -5.61 24.37 9.10
C SER A 69 -6.39 23.79 7.92
N GLY A 70 -6.08 22.54 7.56
CA GLY A 70 -6.75 21.77 6.51
C GLY A 70 -5.78 20.83 5.79
N GLY A 71 -5.29 19.79 6.46
CA GLY A 71 -4.21 18.91 5.96
C GLY A 71 -4.53 18.00 4.77
N ILE A 72 -4.74 18.57 3.57
CA ILE A 72 -4.77 17.86 2.26
C ILE A 72 -3.89 18.59 1.22
N PHE A 73 -3.30 19.74 1.58
CA PHE A 73 -2.61 20.61 0.63
C PHE A 73 -1.17 20.14 0.39
N TYR A 74 -0.92 19.57 -0.79
CA TYR A 74 0.39 19.37 -1.40
C TYR A 74 1.39 18.51 -0.58
N GLN A 75 1.28 17.19 -0.74
CA GLN A 75 2.24 16.21 -0.23
C GLN A 75 3.06 15.62 -1.39
N PRO A 76 4.10 16.31 -1.87
CA PRO A 76 4.84 15.92 -3.06
C PRO A 76 5.50 14.54 -2.93
N GLU A 77 5.85 14.08 -1.72
CA GLU A 77 6.37 12.72 -1.48
C GLU A 77 5.32 11.61 -1.71
N ILE A 78 4.11 11.83 -1.21
CA ILE A 78 2.98 10.90 -1.37
C ILE A 78 2.55 10.89 -2.84
N TRP A 79 2.46 12.08 -3.47
CA TRP A 79 2.19 12.19 -4.89
C TRP A 79 3.27 11.49 -5.73
N TYR A 80 4.56 11.71 -5.47
CA TYR A 80 5.65 11.06 -6.20
C TYR A 80 5.61 9.53 -6.08
N THR A 81 5.15 9.01 -4.94
CA THR A 81 4.94 7.58 -4.75
C THR A 81 3.76 7.05 -5.54
N ASN A 82 2.63 7.76 -5.55
CA ASN A 82 1.47 7.38 -6.34
C ASN A 82 1.72 7.52 -7.85
N MET A 83 2.58 8.46 -8.25
CA MET A 83 2.96 8.69 -9.64
C MET A 83 3.68 7.47 -10.25
N GLN A 84 4.56 6.81 -9.49
CA GLN A 84 5.19 5.56 -9.93
C GLN A 84 4.14 4.49 -10.26
N THR A 85 3.16 4.29 -9.37
CA THR A 85 2.08 3.32 -9.54
C THR A 85 1.19 3.68 -10.73
N SER A 86 0.86 4.95 -10.91
CA SER A 86 0.07 5.41 -12.06
C SER A 86 0.79 5.13 -13.39
N LEU A 87 2.09 5.45 -13.46
CA LEU A 87 2.91 5.22 -14.65
C LEU A 87 3.14 3.72 -14.92
N ALA A 88 3.20 2.88 -13.89
CA ALA A 88 3.36 1.43 -14.04
C ALA A 88 2.20 0.77 -14.80
N ASN A 89 1.05 1.42 -14.92
CA ASN A 89 -0.05 0.94 -15.77
C ASN A 89 0.22 1.09 -17.28
N TYR A 90 1.19 1.92 -17.67
CA TYR A 90 1.46 2.25 -19.07
C TYR A 90 2.81 1.72 -19.57
N PHE A 91 3.79 1.49 -18.68
CA PHE A 91 5.15 1.07 -19.01
C PHE A 91 5.45 -0.37 -18.57
N LYS A 92 6.45 -1.01 -19.17
CA LYS A 92 6.90 -2.37 -18.82
C LYS A 92 7.35 -2.48 -17.36
N GLY A 93 7.94 -1.40 -16.85
CA GLY A 93 8.43 -1.27 -15.48
C GLY A 93 8.86 0.16 -15.22
N VAL A 94 8.60 0.63 -13.99
CA VAL A 94 8.91 2.00 -13.57
C VAL A 94 9.79 1.96 -12.33
N VAL A 95 10.99 2.51 -12.41
CA VAL A 95 11.96 2.57 -11.32
C VAL A 95 12.16 4.02 -10.87
N LYS A 96 12.17 4.25 -9.55
CA LYS A 96 12.55 5.54 -8.99
C LYS A 96 14.07 5.61 -8.90
N VAL A 97 14.62 6.74 -9.32
CA VAL A 97 16.06 7.03 -9.23
C VAL A 97 16.28 8.33 -8.46
N ARG A 98 17.48 8.53 -7.91
CA ARG A 98 17.79 9.69 -7.06
C ARG A 98 18.46 10.81 -7.84
N SER A 99 18.86 10.56 -9.08
CA SER A 99 19.45 11.53 -9.98
C SER A 99 19.24 11.13 -11.44
N LEU A 100 19.49 12.05 -12.37
CA LEU A 100 19.55 11.75 -13.81
C LEU A 100 20.72 10.82 -14.16
N GLU A 101 21.78 10.82 -13.36
CA GLU A 101 22.93 9.93 -13.53
C GLU A 101 22.57 8.49 -13.16
N ASP A 102 21.86 8.29 -12.04
CA ASP A 102 21.30 7.00 -11.63
C ASP A 102 20.33 6.45 -12.68
N ALA A 103 19.57 7.34 -13.34
CA ALA A 103 18.65 6.97 -14.40
C ALA A 103 19.35 6.30 -15.60
N ARG A 104 20.60 6.70 -15.86
CA ARG A 104 21.44 6.14 -16.93
C ARG A 104 22.06 4.81 -16.53
N THR A 105 22.38 4.62 -15.25
CA THR A 105 23.00 3.38 -14.75
C THR A 105 22.00 2.23 -14.62
N VAL A 106 20.71 2.50 -14.35
CA VAL A 106 19.67 1.47 -14.25
C VAL A 106 19.23 0.88 -15.60
N GLY A 107 19.72 1.40 -16.72
CA GLY A 107 19.43 0.86 -18.06
C GLY A 107 17.94 0.97 -18.46
N ALA A 108 17.26 2.03 -18.02
CA ALA A 108 15.89 2.33 -18.45
C ALA A 108 15.86 2.80 -19.91
N ASP A 109 14.80 2.46 -20.64
CA ASP A 109 14.63 2.90 -22.04
C ASP A 109 14.29 4.40 -22.14
N LEU A 110 13.70 4.95 -21.06
CA LEU A 110 13.25 6.33 -20.93
C LEU A 110 13.56 6.88 -19.53
N ILE A 111 13.70 8.20 -19.45
CA ILE A 111 13.72 8.95 -18.19
C ILE A 111 12.53 9.91 -18.18
N ALA A 112 11.82 10.03 -17.06
CA ALA A 112 10.85 11.09 -16.84
C ALA A 112 11.16 11.91 -15.59
N VAL A 113 11.29 13.21 -15.79
CA VAL A 113 11.30 14.19 -14.69
C VAL A 113 9.85 14.54 -14.36
N VAL A 114 9.38 14.11 -13.20
CA VAL A 114 7.98 14.30 -12.77
C VAL A 114 7.86 15.53 -11.89
N ASP A 115 6.81 16.30 -12.09
CA ASP A 115 6.63 17.62 -11.50
C ASP A 115 5.22 17.76 -10.91
N CYS A 116 5.11 18.27 -9.70
CA CYS A 116 3.84 18.60 -9.07
C CYS A 116 3.95 19.99 -8.48
N ALA A 117 2.97 20.85 -8.73
CA ALA A 117 2.91 22.18 -8.14
C ALA A 117 1.48 22.56 -7.77
N GLY A 118 1.32 23.09 -6.55
CA GLY A 118 0.07 23.68 -6.08
C GLY A 118 0.21 25.18 -5.90
N ASN A 119 -0.78 25.95 -6.36
CA ASN A 119 -0.85 27.40 -6.20
C ASN A 119 -2.24 27.81 -5.68
N ILE A 120 -2.29 28.70 -4.68
CA ILE A 120 -3.55 29.24 -4.14
C ILE A 120 -3.73 30.66 -4.68
N THR A 121 -4.89 30.94 -5.27
CA THR A 121 -5.26 32.28 -5.75
C THR A 121 -5.76 33.12 -4.58
N ALA A 122 -5.00 34.13 -4.16
CA ALA A 122 -5.25 34.92 -2.95
C ALA A 122 -6.66 35.55 -2.86
N MET A 123 -7.22 36.05 -3.97
CA MET A 123 -8.55 36.71 -3.95
C MET A 123 -9.73 35.74 -3.87
N THR A 124 -9.57 34.51 -4.38
CA THR A 124 -10.67 33.54 -4.50
C THR A 124 -10.50 32.30 -3.64
N ASN A 125 -9.35 32.18 -2.97
CA ASN A 125 -8.90 30.99 -2.26
C ASN A 125 -9.06 29.72 -3.10
N ARG A 126 -8.82 29.79 -4.41
CA ARG A 126 -8.88 28.63 -5.31
C ARG A 126 -7.52 27.99 -5.45
N LEU A 127 -7.45 26.67 -5.31
CA LEU A 127 -6.25 25.88 -5.57
C LEU A 127 -6.17 25.58 -7.07
N THR A 128 -4.98 25.72 -7.64
CA THR A 128 -4.60 25.22 -8.96
C THR A 128 -3.51 24.18 -8.74
N LEU A 129 -3.70 22.96 -9.26
CA LEU A 129 -2.74 21.87 -9.22
C LEU A 129 -2.25 21.63 -10.64
N GLU A 130 -0.94 21.59 -10.80
CA GLU A 130 -0.26 21.27 -12.05
C GLU A 130 0.54 20.00 -11.83
N LEU A 131 0.22 18.95 -12.60
CA LEU A 131 0.95 17.69 -12.63
C LEU A 131 1.66 17.57 -13.97
N GLY A 132 2.90 17.12 -13.95
CA GLY A 132 3.76 17.11 -15.12
C GLY A 132 4.71 15.92 -15.18
N ALA A 133 5.09 15.54 -16.39
CA ALA A 133 6.21 14.66 -16.65
C ALA A 133 6.90 15.07 -17.95
N SER A 134 8.20 15.30 -17.89
CA SER A 134 9.04 15.52 -19.08
C SER A 134 9.88 14.28 -19.35
N PHE A 135 9.64 13.65 -20.50
CA PHE A 135 10.25 12.42 -20.96
C PHE A 135 11.46 12.73 -21.85
N THR A 136 12.57 12.07 -21.56
CA THR A 136 13.80 12.12 -22.35
C THR A 136 14.31 10.71 -22.64
N THR A 137 15.17 10.60 -23.63
CA THR A 137 16.04 9.43 -23.79
C THR A 137 17.08 9.39 -22.66
N PRO A 138 17.78 8.26 -22.45
CA PRO A 138 18.83 8.17 -21.43
C PRO A 138 19.99 9.16 -21.61
N ASP A 139 20.34 9.49 -22.85
CA ASP A 139 21.34 10.52 -23.20
C ASP A 139 20.83 11.96 -22.99
N GLY A 140 19.55 12.14 -22.67
CA GLY A 140 18.94 13.42 -22.32
C GLY A 140 18.25 14.14 -23.47
N ALA A 141 18.06 13.50 -24.62
CA ALA A 141 17.32 14.09 -25.72
C ALA A 141 15.82 14.16 -25.36
N PRO A 142 15.17 15.33 -25.52
CA PRO A 142 13.76 15.49 -25.15
C PRO A 142 12.83 14.74 -26.11
N ILE A 143 11.80 14.09 -25.55
CA ILE A 143 10.80 13.32 -26.31
C ILE A 143 9.45 14.02 -26.23
N ALA A 144 8.93 14.19 -25.02
CA ALA A 144 7.61 14.77 -24.78
C ALA A 144 7.55 15.40 -23.39
N SER A 145 6.81 16.48 -23.26
CA SER A 145 6.41 17.01 -21.95
C SER A 145 4.91 17.01 -21.86
N ILE A 146 4.39 16.47 -20.77
CA ILE A 146 2.97 16.22 -20.54
C ILE A 146 2.62 16.92 -19.26
N PHE A 147 1.65 17.84 -19.32
CA PHE A 147 1.19 18.59 -18.17
C PHE A 147 -0.33 18.60 -18.15
N ALA A 148 -0.89 18.46 -16.96
CA ALA A 148 -2.31 18.66 -16.71
C ALA A 148 -2.47 19.64 -15.56
N THR A 149 -3.32 20.63 -15.79
CA THR A 149 -3.70 21.59 -14.77
C THR A 149 -5.15 21.36 -14.40
N ASN A 150 -5.43 21.25 -13.11
CA ASN A 150 -6.79 21.33 -12.58
C ASN A 150 -6.93 22.60 -11.73
N ARG A 151 -8.16 23.11 -11.55
CA ARG A 151 -8.49 24.19 -10.62
C ARG A 151 -9.72 23.87 -9.78
N SER A 152 -9.68 24.16 -8.48
CA SER A 152 -10.78 23.83 -7.57
C SER A 152 -12.08 24.54 -7.95
N LYS A 153 -13.20 23.81 -7.90
CA LYS A 153 -14.56 24.35 -8.11
C LYS A 153 -15.04 25.04 -6.84
N GLY A 154 -14.49 26.23 -6.56
CA GLY A 154 -14.79 27.02 -5.38
C GLY A 154 -13.62 27.17 -4.43
N SER A 155 -13.84 27.90 -3.35
CA SER A 155 -12.84 28.14 -2.31
C SER A 155 -12.40 26.82 -1.68
N ILE A 156 -11.10 26.65 -1.47
CA ILE A 156 -10.47 25.44 -0.92
C ILE A 156 -10.93 25.09 0.50
N PHE A 157 -11.52 26.06 1.20
CA PHE A 157 -12.10 25.85 2.53
C PHE A 157 -13.40 25.02 2.50
N TYR A 158 -14.05 24.92 1.33
CA TYR A 158 -15.35 24.25 1.16
C TYR A 158 -15.35 23.16 0.07
N ALA A 159 -14.21 22.94 -0.61
CA ALA A 159 -14.10 21.97 -1.68
C ALA A 159 -13.74 20.57 -1.15
N ASN A 160 -14.27 19.52 -1.80
CA ASN A 160 -13.79 18.15 -1.61
C ASN A 160 -12.41 18.02 -2.28
N ASN A 161 -11.36 18.19 -1.49
CA ASN A 161 -9.99 18.30 -1.98
C ASN A 161 -9.41 16.99 -2.56
N ALA A 162 -9.94 15.82 -2.16
CA ALA A 162 -9.50 14.52 -2.68
C ALA A 162 -9.95 14.31 -4.14
N ALA A 163 -11.23 14.57 -4.42
CA ALA A 163 -11.80 14.45 -5.77
C ALA A 163 -11.08 15.38 -6.77
N TYR A 164 -10.60 16.51 -6.29
CA TYR A 164 -9.89 17.50 -7.09
C TYR A 164 -8.48 17.05 -7.51
N ALA A 165 -7.73 16.43 -6.58
CA ALA A 165 -6.42 15.84 -6.88
C ALA A 165 -6.55 14.62 -7.79
N GLU A 166 -7.59 13.81 -7.59
CA GLU A 166 -7.93 12.68 -8.46
C GLU A 166 -8.26 13.15 -9.89
N GLU A 167 -9.06 14.21 -10.06
CA GLU A 167 -9.37 14.79 -11.37
C GLU A 167 -8.10 15.35 -12.05
N ALA A 168 -7.17 15.95 -11.30
CA ALA A 168 -5.88 16.37 -11.85
C ALA A 168 -5.04 15.18 -12.34
N GLN A 169 -5.01 14.08 -11.58
CA GLN A 169 -4.31 12.85 -11.96
C GLN A 169 -4.95 12.18 -13.18
N ASN A 170 -6.28 12.17 -13.26
CA ASN A 170 -7.02 11.63 -14.40
C ASN A 170 -6.76 12.45 -15.67
N ASN A 171 -6.70 13.77 -15.56
CA ASN A 171 -6.33 14.64 -16.68
C ASN A 171 -4.90 14.38 -17.13
N PHE A 172 -3.94 14.23 -16.20
CA PHE A 172 -2.56 13.85 -16.55
C PHE A 172 -2.50 12.50 -17.27
N ASN A 173 -3.20 11.49 -16.74
CA ASN A 173 -3.25 10.15 -17.31
C ASN A 173 -3.85 10.16 -18.73
N LYS A 174 -4.85 11.01 -18.97
CA LYS A 174 -5.44 11.22 -20.29
C LYS A 174 -4.42 11.84 -21.26
N GLU A 175 -3.75 12.92 -20.87
CA GLU A 175 -2.70 13.53 -21.72
C GLU A 175 -1.53 12.58 -21.98
N LEU A 176 -1.17 11.74 -20.99
CA LEU A 176 -0.20 10.66 -21.14
C LEU A 176 -0.64 9.63 -22.17
N LEU A 177 -1.88 9.16 -22.10
CA LEU A 177 -2.43 8.16 -23.00
C LEU A 177 -2.49 8.66 -24.47
N TYR A 178 -2.72 9.95 -24.67
CA TYR A 178 -2.91 10.56 -25.99
C TYR A 178 -1.68 11.33 -26.50
N SER A 179 -0.53 11.21 -25.84
CA SER A 179 0.70 11.85 -26.28
C SER A 179 1.21 11.28 -27.61
N ARG A 180 1.06 12.07 -28.69
CA ARG A 180 1.54 11.70 -30.03
C ARG A 180 3.05 11.53 -30.08
N LYS A 181 3.80 12.42 -29.43
CA LYS A 181 5.28 12.40 -29.43
C LYS A 181 5.81 11.16 -28.72
N LEU A 182 5.26 10.85 -27.54
CA LEU A 182 5.67 9.67 -26.76
C LEU A 182 5.26 8.37 -27.46
N SER A 183 4.06 8.33 -28.08
CA SER A 183 3.60 7.20 -28.88
C SER A 183 4.47 6.97 -30.12
N ALA A 184 4.82 8.02 -30.85
CA ALA A 184 5.71 7.92 -32.01
C ALA A 184 7.11 7.43 -31.62
N PHE A 185 7.62 7.88 -30.47
CA PHE A 185 8.87 7.35 -29.93
C PHE A 185 8.76 5.86 -29.60
N ALA A 186 7.73 5.46 -28.85
CA ALA A 186 7.56 4.07 -28.43
C ALA A 186 7.40 3.07 -29.59
N GLN A 187 6.80 3.49 -30.70
CA GLN A 187 6.68 2.68 -31.91
C GLN A 187 8.01 2.49 -32.65
N ASN A 188 8.86 3.51 -32.64
CA ASN A 188 10.11 3.53 -33.40
C ASN A 188 11.35 3.16 -32.55
N TYR A 189 11.21 3.13 -31.22
CA TYR A 189 12.32 2.84 -30.34
C TYR A 189 12.82 1.40 -30.52
N ARG A 190 14.06 1.29 -30.98
CA ARG A 190 14.83 0.06 -31.00
C ARG A 190 15.88 0.17 -29.91
N ARG A 191 15.77 -0.66 -28.88
CA ARG A 191 16.79 -0.75 -27.85
C ARG A 191 18.14 -1.03 -28.54
N PRO A 192 19.17 -0.18 -28.35
CA PRO A 192 20.50 -0.44 -28.90
C PRO A 192 21.00 -1.81 -28.45
N ALA A 193 21.69 -2.54 -29.33
CA ALA A 193 22.35 -3.78 -28.96
C ALA A 193 23.27 -3.50 -27.76
N ALA A 194 23.08 -4.25 -26.66
CA ALA A 194 23.75 -4.00 -25.41
C ALA A 194 25.27 -3.92 -25.62
N VAL A 195 25.88 -2.77 -25.28
CA VAL A 195 27.30 -2.76 -24.91
C VAL A 195 27.42 -3.75 -23.75
N PRO A 196 28.39 -4.68 -23.75
CA PRO A 196 28.57 -5.59 -22.64
C PRO A 196 28.85 -4.75 -21.40
N VAL A 197 27.82 -4.58 -20.58
CA VAL A 197 27.95 -3.98 -19.26
C VAL A 197 28.72 -5.03 -18.47
N ALA A 198 29.99 -4.73 -18.16
CA ALA A 198 30.74 -5.44 -17.13
C ALA A 198 29.79 -5.66 -15.97
N ALA A 199 29.59 -6.91 -15.54
CA ALA A 199 28.57 -7.29 -14.58
C ALA A 199 28.62 -6.37 -13.35
N VAL A 200 27.80 -5.31 -13.37
CA VAL A 200 27.56 -4.49 -12.21
C VAL A 200 26.73 -5.40 -11.36
N SER A 201 27.36 -5.94 -10.31
CA SER A 201 26.63 -6.62 -9.26
C SER A 201 25.48 -5.70 -8.87
N ARG A 202 24.29 -6.28 -8.91
CA ARG A 202 23.04 -5.62 -8.57
C ARG A 202 23.16 -5.17 -7.11
N ALA A 203 23.70 -3.98 -6.90
CA ALA A 203 23.54 -3.27 -5.65
C ALA A 203 22.08 -2.82 -5.64
N GLU A 204 21.22 -3.71 -5.14
CA GLU A 204 19.88 -3.34 -4.71
C GLU A 204 20.00 -2.13 -3.78
N PRO A 205 19.07 -1.17 -3.86
CA PRO A 205 19.15 0.07 -3.10
C PRO A 205 18.96 -0.23 -1.61
N ALA A 206 20.02 -0.65 -0.90
CA ALA A 206 19.96 -1.17 0.48
C ALA A 206 18.58 -1.77 0.80
N GLY A 207 18.20 -2.75 -0.03
CA GLY A 207 16.89 -3.39 0.02
C GLY A 207 16.79 -4.16 1.32
N VAL A 208 15.60 -4.14 1.91
CA VAL A 208 15.27 -5.02 3.04
C VAL A 208 15.72 -6.45 2.67
N PRO A 209 16.52 -7.15 3.50
CA PRO A 209 17.12 -8.41 3.12
C PRO A 209 16.05 -9.42 2.65
N ALA A 210 16.45 -10.32 1.73
CA ALA A 210 15.60 -11.46 1.38
C ALA A 210 15.38 -12.32 2.64
N SER A 211 14.12 -12.61 2.95
CA SER A 211 13.75 -13.41 4.11
C SER A 211 13.63 -14.88 3.72
N ASP A 212 13.90 -15.77 4.66
CA ASP A 212 13.70 -17.21 4.48
C ASP A 212 12.21 -17.60 4.31
N ILE A 213 11.28 -16.75 4.78
CA ILE A 213 9.83 -16.94 4.62
C ILE A 213 9.23 -16.36 3.34
N ASP A 214 9.99 -15.64 2.51
CA ASP A 214 9.45 -15.10 1.24
C ASP A 214 9.12 -16.23 0.24
N ARG A 215 9.77 -17.39 0.40
CA ARG A 215 9.64 -18.54 -0.52
C ARG A 215 9.57 -19.84 0.27
N PRO A 216 8.38 -20.45 0.43
CA PRO A 216 8.27 -21.71 1.14
C PRO A 216 9.04 -22.81 0.41
N ALA A 217 9.85 -23.57 1.16
CA ALA A 217 10.62 -24.71 0.64
C ALA A 217 9.84 -26.04 0.65
N TYR A 218 8.51 -25.99 0.80
CA TYR A 218 7.64 -27.16 0.92
C TYR A 218 6.46 -27.06 -0.03
N HIS A 219 5.87 -28.21 -0.36
CA HIS A 219 4.62 -28.31 -1.12
C HIS A 219 3.81 -29.49 -0.59
N LEU A 220 2.60 -29.23 -0.10
CA LEU A 220 1.72 -30.24 0.48
C LEU A 220 0.61 -30.66 -0.49
N ALA A 221 -0.14 -31.69 -0.09
CA ALA A 221 -1.27 -32.20 -0.86
C ALA A 221 -2.31 -31.12 -1.16
N SER A 222 -2.92 -31.20 -2.35
CA SER A 222 -3.91 -30.23 -2.82
C SER A 222 -5.15 -30.18 -1.91
N ARG A 223 -5.61 -28.96 -1.63
CA ARG A 223 -6.80 -28.63 -0.83
C ARG A 223 -7.80 -27.85 -1.69
N PRO A 224 -8.45 -28.49 -2.69
CA PRO A 224 -9.12 -27.80 -3.79
C PRO A 224 -10.36 -26.99 -3.39
N ASN A 225 -10.93 -27.28 -2.21
CA ASN A 225 -12.10 -26.61 -1.66
C ASN A 225 -11.74 -25.56 -0.60
N ASP A 226 -10.46 -25.32 -0.33
CA ASP A 226 -10.04 -24.33 0.66
C ASP A 226 -9.86 -22.96 0.03
N TYR A 227 -10.18 -21.92 0.80
CA TYR A 227 -10.24 -20.54 0.35
C TYR A 227 -9.45 -19.63 1.28
N ALA A 228 -8.97 -18.51 0.75
CA ALA A 228 -8.33 -17.50 1.56
C ALA A 228 -8.69 -16.08 1.14
N LEU A 229 -8.76 -15.19 2.12
CA LEU A 229 -8.73 -13.74 1.94
C LEU A 229 -7.55 -13.19 2.75
N VAL A 230 -6.55 -12.68 2.05
CA VAL A 230 -5.33 -12.12 2.64
C VAL A 230 -5.28 -10.62 2.37
N VAL A 231 -5.10 -9.82 3.41
CA VAL A 231 -5.28 -8.36 3.36
C VAL A 231 -4.08 -7.67 3.99
N GLY A 232 -3.47 -6.74 3.25
CA GLY A 232 -2.21 -6.11 3.63
C GLY A 232 -2.27 -4.63 3.32
N VAL A 233 -2.34 -3.79 4.34
CA VAL A 233 -2.41 -2.34 4.16
C VAL A 233 -1.17 -1.73 4.79
N GLY A 234 -0.14 -1.51 3.96
CA GLY A 234 1.09 -0.85 4.39
C GLY A 234 0.97 0.66 4.30
N LYS A 235 0.65 1.16 3.09
CA LYS A 235 0.55 2.59 2.82
C LYS A 235 -0.89 3.04 2.83
N TYR A 236 -1.29 3.83 3.83
CA TYR A 236 -2.64 4.36 3.96
C TYR A 236 -2.82 5.67 3.20
N SER A 237 -4.07 6.00 2.90
CA SER A 237 -4.42 7.29 2.28
C SER A 237 -4.14 8.50 3.19
N ALA A 238 -4.30 8.35 4.51
CA ALA A 238 -4.20 9.45 5.47
C ALA A 238 -3.64 9.04 6.86
N LEU A 239 -3.01 7.87 6.96
CA LEU A 239 -2.45 7.32 8.22
C LEU A 239 -0.96 6.98 8.05
N PRO A 240 -0.22 6.81 9.16
CA PRO A 240 1.16 6.33 9.11
C PRO A 240 1.30 5.01 8.35
N GLU A 241 2.52 4.72 7.90
CA GLU A 241 2.80 3.45 7.22
C GLU A 241 2.85 2.29 8.23
N ALA A 242 2.09 1.23 7.96
CA ALA A 242 2.24 -0.05 8.63
C ALA A 242 3.32 -0.87 7.89
N GLN A 243 4.56 -0.74 8.36
CA GLN A 243 5.72 -1.35 7.71
C GLN A 243 5.51 -2.85 7.44
N TYR A 244 5.96 -3.27 6.25
CA TYR A 244 5.96 -4.65 5.76
C TYR A 244 4.61 -5.32 5.53
N ALA A 245 3.48 -4.67 5.83
CA ALA A 245 2.16 -5.31 5.75
C ALA A 245 1.82 -5.87 4.35
N GLU A 246 2.25 -5.19 3.28
CA GLU A 246 2.05 -5.69 1.91
C GLU A 246 2.98 -6.86 1.57
N ARG A 247 4.21 -6.88 2.11
CA ARG A 247 5.17 -8.00 1.93
C ARG A 247 4.77 -9.22 2.74
N ASP A 248 4.29 -9.00 3.97
CA ASP A 248 3.70 -10.03 4.83
C ASP A 248 2.61 -10.81 4.10
N VAL A 249 1.70 -10.10 3.42
CA VAL A 249 0.62 -10.72 2.65
C VAL A 249 1.11 -11.52 1.46
N GLU A 250 2.15 -11.05 0.77
CA GLU A 250 2.73 -11.80 -0.34
C GLU A 250 3.33 -13.13 0.16
N ALA A 251 4.10 -13.09 1.26
CA ALA A 251 4.65 -14.30 1.88
C ALA A 251 3.54 -15.25 2.34
N VAL A 252 2.48 -14.73 2.99
CA VAL A 252 1.33 -15.55 3.39
C VAL A 252 0.66 -16.20 2.18
N ARG A 253 0.45 -15.47 1.08
CA ARG A 253 -0.11 -16.05 -0.15
C ARG A 253 0.72 -17.21 -0.67
N GLU A 254 2.04 -17.04 -0.77
CA GLU A 254 2.95 -18.10 -1.25
C GLU A 254 2.90 -19.33 -0.34
N HIS A 255 2.90 -19.13 0.99
CA HIS A 255 2.76 -20.22 1.95
C HIS A 255 1.40 -20.93 1.86
N LEU A 256 0.30 -20.22 1.62
CA LEU A 256 -1.02 -20.84 1.42
C LEU A 256 -1.07 -21.68 0.13
N VAL A 257 -0.43 -21.22 -0.94
CA VAL A 257 -0.25 -22.03 -2.17
C VAL A 257 0.56 -23.28 -1.88
N ALA A 258 1.67 -23.16 -1.14
CA ALA A 258 2.50 -24.28 -0.72
C ALA A 258 1.78 -25.28 0.19
N LEU A 259 0.80 -24.83 0.99
CA LEU A 259 -0.09 -25.69 1.76
C LEU A 259 -1.14 -26.44 0.91
N GLY A 260 -1.20 -26.15 -0.40
CA GLY A 260 -2.07 -26.83 -1.35
C GLY A 260 -3.35 -26.07 -1.72
N LEU A 261 -3.51 -24.80 -1.30
CA LEU A 261 -4.66 -24.00 -1.74
C LEU A 261 -4.51 -23.60 -3.22
N PRO A 262 -5.56 -23.76 -4.05
CA PRO A 262 -5.51 -23.27 -5.42
C PRO A 262 -5.38 -21.74 -5.44
N GLN A 263 -4.46 -21.20 -6.25
CA GLN A 263 -4.29 -19.74 -6.38
C GLN A 263 -5.60 -19.00 -6.69
N ARG A 264 -6.48 -19.59 -7.51
CA ARG A 264 -7.81 -19.01 -7.84
C ARG A 264 -8.76 -18.87 -6.63
N ASN A 265 -8.50 -19.58 -5.53
CA ASN A 265 -9.28 -19.54 -4.30
C ASN A 265 -8.67 -18.57 -3.26
N ILE A 266 -7.54 -17.91 -3.57
CA ILE A 266 -6.85 -16.96 -2.70
C ILE A 266 -7.09 -15.55 -3.25
N ILE A 267 -7.85 -14.76 -2.51
CA ILE A 267 -8.03 -13.33 -2.81
C ILE A 267 -7.01 -12.53 -2.01
N GLN A 268 -6.20 -11.74 -2.70
CA GLN A 268 -5.24 -10.82 -2.11
C GLN A 268 -5.67 -9.37 -2.31
N LEU A 269 -5.84 -8.65 -1.20
CA LEU A 269 -6.07 -7.20 -1.19
C LEU A 269 -4.87 -6.51 -0.57
N SER A 270 -4.11 -5.76 -1.38
CA SER A 270 -2.91 -5.06 -0.93
C SER A 270 -3.00 -3.55 -1.23
N GLY A 271 -2.54 -2.73 -0.28
CA GLY A 271 -2.49 -1.27 -0.40
C GLY A 271 -3.85 -0.69 -0.80
N SER A 272 -3.87 0.13 -1.86
CA SER A 272 -5.08 0.81 -2.36
C SER A 272 -6.25 -0.09 -2.77
N LYS A 273 -6.01 -1.40 -2.96
CA LYS A 273 -7.09 -2.37 -3.25
C LYS A 273 -7.83 -2.83 -2.00
N ALA A 274 -7.22 -2.70 -0.82
CA ALA A 274 -7.79 -3.11 0.46
C ALA A 274 -8.67 -2.00 1.05
N THR A 275 -9.73 -1.63 0.33
CA THR A 275 -10.72 -0.66 0.79
C THR A 275 -11.77 -1.31 1.70
N ARG A 276 -12.51 -0.50 2.47
CA ARG A 276 -13.66 -0.99 3.25
C ARG A 276 -14.67 -1.74 2.38
N GLY A 277 -14.97 -1.19 1.21
CA GLY A 277 -15.92 -1.79 0.26
C GLY A 277 -15.43 -3.13 -0.28
N ALA A 278 -14.13 -3.26 -0.58
CA ALA A 278 -13.55 -4.52 -1.03
C ALA A 278 -13.60 -5.59 0.07
N LEU A 279 -13.22 -5.24 1.31
CA LEU A 279 -13.33 -6.15 2.45
C LEU A 279 -14.75 -6.66 2.64
N GLN A 280 -15.72 -5.75 2.62
CA GLN A 280 -17.13 -6.10 2.73
C GLN A 280 -17.57 -7.05 1.60
N GLY A 281 -17.28 -6.71 0.35
CA GLY A 281 -17.67 -7.53 -0.80
C GLY A 281 -17.09 -8.95 -0.75
N TYR A 282 -15.82 -9.09 -0.36
CA TYR A 282 -15.21 -10.43 -0.29
C TYR A 282 -15.66 -11.24 0.94
N LEU A 283 -15.81 -10.60 2.11
CA LEU A 283 -16.24 -11.27 3.34
C LEU A 283 -17.72 -11.65 3.35
N GLU A 284 -18.58 -10.78 2.82
CA GLU A 284 -20.04 -10.90 2.98
C GLU A 284 -20.74 -11.38 1.71
N GLU A 285 -20.09 -11.32 0.54
CA GLU A 285 -20.67 -11.82 -0.70
C GLU A 285 -19.87 -12.95 -1.34
N TRP A 286 -18.57 -12.73 -1.59
CA TRP A 286 -17.77 -13.70 -2.33
C TRP A 286 -17.54 -14.98 -1.54
N LEU A 287 -17.08 -14.90 -0.28
CA LEU A 287 -16.85 -16.09 0.54
C LEU A 287 -18.14 -16.92 0.73
N PRO A 288 -19.29 -16.34 1.13
CA PRO A 288 -20.53 -17.12 1.26
C PRO A 288 -21.00 -17.81 -0.02
N LYS A 289 -20.69 -17.27 -1.20
CA LYS A 289 -21.05 -17.86 -2.51
C LYS A 289 -20.14 -19.02 -2.92
N ASN A 290 -18.88 -19.04 -2.47
CA ASN A 290 -17.86 -19.99 -2.97
C ASN A 290 -17.50 -21.10 -1.96
N VAL A 291 -17.58 -20.78 -0.66
CA VAL A 291 -17.19 -21.70 0.43
C VAL A 291 -18.17 -22.87 0.54
N LYS A 292 -17.63 -24.08 0.68
CA LYS A 292 -18.38 -25.34 0.82
C LYS A 292 -18.33 -25.86 2.25
N ALA A 293 -19.12 -26.90 2.53
CA ALA A 293 -19.22 -27.48 3.87
C ALA A 293 -17.92 -28.14 4.37
N ASP A 294 -17.09 -28.64 3.45
CA ASP A 294 -15.81 -29.28 3.72
C ASP A 294 -14.62 -28.31 3.68
N SER A 295 -14.85 -27.05 3.28
CA SER A 295 -13.81 -26.03 3.15
C SER A 295 -13.19 -25.65 4.50
N THR A 296 -11.88 -25.39 4.47
CA THR A 296 -11.21 -24.51 5.42
C THR A 296 -11.03 -23.13 4.81
N VAL A 297 -11.33 -22.08 5.58
CA VAL A 297 -11.17 -20.69 5.15
C VAL A 297 -10.06 -20.04 5.95
N PHE A 298 -9.11 -19.40 5.27
CA PHE A 298 -8.06 -18.60 5.89
C PHE A 298 -8.36 -17.12 5.70
N PHE A 299 -8.44 -16.37 6.79
CA PHE A 299 -8.44 -14.91 6.78
C PHE A 299 -7.15 -14.42 7.41
N TYR A 300 -6.39 -13.63 6.68
CA TYR A 300 -5.18 -13.01 7.19
C TYR A 300 -5.26 -11.49 6.99
N TYR A 301 -4.88 -10.73 8.02
CA TYR A 301 -4.80 -9.28 7.95
C TYR A 301 -3.48 -8.79 8.55
N SER A 302 -2.77 -7.92 7.81
CA SER A 302 -1.63 -7.15 8.29
C SER A 302 -1.87 -5.67 8.02
N GLY A 303 -1.76 -4.85 9.07
CA GLY A 303 -2.09 -3.43 8.98
C GLY A 303 -2.48 -2.83 10.34
N HIS A 304 -3.14 -1.68 10.29
CA HIS A 304 -3.56 -0.92 11.45
C HIS A 304 -4.86 -1.49 12.04
N GLY A 305 -4.83 -1.76 13.34
CA GLY A 305 -6.03 -1.87 14.15
C GLY A 305 -6.33 -0.54 14.83
N ALA A 306 -7.61 -0.29 15.14
CA ALA A 306 -8.00 0.88 15.91
C ALA A 306 -9.14 0.54 16.87
N PRO A 307 -9.03 0.87 18.17
CA PRO A 307 -10.16 0.85 19.08
C PRO A 307 -10.96 2.15 18.93
N ASP A 308 -12.28 2.06 18.93
CA ASP A 308 -13.16 3.21 19.10
C ASP A 308 -12.99 3.74 20.52
N ALA A 309 -12.55 4.98 20.64
CA ALA A 309 -12.24 5.60 21.93
C ALA A 309 -13.47 5.85 22.83
N LYS A 310 -14.69 5.71 22.30
CA LYS A 310 -15.94 5.86 23.07
C LYS A 310 -16.52 4.51 23.47
N THR A 311 -16.47 3.52 22.59
CA THR A 311 -17.13 2.23 22.81
C THR A 311 -16.17 1.10 23.17
N GLY A 312 -14.86 1.29 22.96
CA GLY A 312 -13.87 0.22 23.08
C GLY A 312 -13.99 -0.84 21.99
N GLN A 313 -14.80 -0.61 20.95
CA GLN A 313 -14.97 -1.57 19.85
C GLN A 313 -13.73 -1.56 18.94
N ALA A 314 -13.21 -2.73 18.59
CA ALA A 314 -12.03 -2.86 17.74
C ALA A 314 -12.38 -2.93 16.23
N PHE A 315 -11.56 -2.28 15.41
CA PHE A 315 -11.71 -2.18 13.95
C PHE A 315 -10.41 -2.53 13.23
N LEU A 316 -10.51 -3.24 12.10
CA LEU A 316 -9.47 -3.28 11.08
C LEU A 316 -9.54 -2.00 10.26
N VAL A 317 -8.42 -1.34 10.02
CA VAL A 317 -8.37 -0.09 9.25
C VAL A 317 -8.01 -0.41 7.80
N PRO A 318 -8.90 -0.16 6.83
CA PRO A 318 -8.61 -0.34 5.41
C PRO A 318 -7.80 0.85 4.86
N TRP A 319 -7.39 0.78 3.60
CA TRP A 319 -6.62 1.84 2.94
C TRP A 319 -7.30 3.22 2.96
N ASP A 320 -8.62 3.24 2.76
CA ASP A 320 -9.51 4.39 2.81
C ASP A 320 -10.06 4.69 4.22
N GLY A 321 -9.51 4.01 5.24
CA GLY A 321 -9.88 4.18 6.64
C GLY A 321 -9.44 5.52 7.21
N ASN A 322 -10.29 6.10 8.07
CA ASN A 322 -9.99 7.32 8.81
C ASN A 322 -10.19 7.09 10.31
N ALA A 323 -9.12 7.29 11.09
CA ALA A 323 -9.13 7.08 12.54
C ALA A 323 -10.13 7.98 13.31
N ALA A 324 -10.56 9.11 12.72
CA ALA A 324 -11.61 9.96 13.29
C ALA A 324 -13.03 9.46 12.98
N PHE A 325 -13.20 8.60 11.97
CA PHE A 325 -14.49 8.11 11.47
C PHE A 325 -14.51 6.58 11.35
N LEU A 326 -14.02 5.88 12.38
CA LEU A 326 -13.87 4.41 12.37
C LEU A 326 -15.18 3.68 12.05
N GLN A 327 -16.30 4.15 12.60
CA GLN A 327 -17.62 3.53 12.40
C GLN A 327 -18.04 3.48 10.92
N SER A 328 -17.68 4.50 10.12
CA SER A 328 -18.08 4.59 8.71
C SER A 328 -17.00 4.12 7.75
N THR A 329 -15.72 4.19 8.13
CA THR A 329 -14.58 3.98 7.22
C THR A 329 -13.72 2.77 7.57
N ALA A 330 -13.78 2.24 8.80
CA ALA A 330 -13.03 1.06 9.23
C ALA A 330 -13.94 -0.18 9.33
N TYR A 331 -13.38 -1.39 9.30
CA TYR A 331 -14.17 -2.64 9.31
C TYR A 331 -14.22 -3.24 10.74
N PRO A 332 -15.39 -3.33 11.41
CA PRO A 332 -15.46 -3.80 12.79
C PRO A 332 -15.06 -5.28 12.94
N LEU A 333 -14.24 -5.62 13.95
CA LEU A 333 -13.87 -7.02 14.23
C LEU A 333 -15.09 -7.88 14.59
N LYS A 334 -16.08 -7.31 15.29
CA LYS A 334 -17.35 -8.01 15.56
C LYS A 334 -18.08 -8.39 14.27
N GLN A 335 -18.03 -7.52 13.26
CA GLN A 335 -18.61 -7.79 11.94
C GLN A 335 -17.81 -8.87 11.21
N LEU A 336 -16.47 -8.81 11.26
CA LEU A 336 -15.59 -9.85 10.72
C LEU A 336 -15.93 -11.24 11.27
N TYR A 337 -15.92 -11.40 12.60
CA TYR A 337 -16.20 -12.70 13.22
C TYR A 337 -17.63 -13.16 12.95
N GLY A 338 -18.60 -12.24 12.92
CA GLY A 338 -19.98 -12.55 12.56
C GLY A 338 -20.14 -13.02 11.11
N SER A 339 -19.43 -12.41 10.16
CA SER A 339 -19.45 -12.80 8.75
C SER A 339 -18.75 -14.14 8.53
N LEU A 340 -17.59 -14.34 9.14
CA LEU A 340 -16.83 -15.59 9.06
C LEU A 340 -17.55 -16.77 9.75
N GLY A 341 -18.18 -16.55 10.91
CA GLY A 341 -18.93 -17.58 11.63
C GLY A 341 -20.19 -18.07 10.92
N LYS A 342 -20.76 -17.25 10.02
CA LYS A 342 -21.91 -17.62 9.17
C LYS A 342 -21.54 -18.49 7.97
N LEU A 343 -20.25 -18.63 7.66
CA LEU A 343 -19.82 -19.47 6.55
C LEU A 343 -20.16 -20.93 6.82
N ARG A 344 -20.48 -21.67 5.74
CA ARG A 344 -20.73 -23.12 5.83
C ARG A 344 -19.45 -23.94 6.05
N ALA A 345 -18.29 -23.28 6.08
CA ALA A 345 -16.98 -23.92 6.21
C ALA A 345 -16.90 -24.90 7.39
N LYS A 346 -16.12 -25.97 7.21
CA LYS A 346 -15.74 -26.89 8.28
C LYS A 346 -14.99 -26.15 9.40
N SER A 347 -14.13 -25.21 9.00
CA SER A 347 -13.32 -24.40 9.91
C SER A 347 -12.86 -23.11 9.27
N VAL A 348 -12.67 -22.08 10.10
CA VAL A 348 -12.14 -20.79 9.72
C VAL A 348 -10.92 -20.48 10.59
N ILE A 349 -9.82 -20.11 9.96
CA ILE A 349 -8.57 -19.71 10.62
C ILE A 349 -8.38 -18.23 10.35
N VAL A 350 -8.21 -17.46 11.41
CA VAL A 350 -8.01 -16.01 11.38
C VAL A 350 -6.63 -15.71 11.95
N ALA A 351 -5.82 -14.96 11.22
CA ALA A 351 -4.52 -14.48 11.68
C ALA A 351 -4.48 -12.95 11.54
N LEU A 352 -4.28 -12.25 12.66
CA LEU A 352 -4.31 -10.79 12.73
C LEU A 352 -2.96 -10.26 13.19
N ASP A 353 -2.22 -9.68 12.25
CA ASP A 353 -0.98 -8.97 12.51
C ASP A 353 -1.21 -7.45 12.61
N SER A 354 -1.93 -7.06 13.67
CA SER A 354 -2.37 -5.68 13.92
C SER A 354 -2.50 -5.39 15.42
N CYS A 355 -2.24 -4.14 15.82
CA CYS A 355 -2.47 -3.69 17.21
C CYS A 355 -3.84 -3.03 17.37
N PHE A 356 -4.53 -3.34 18.47
CA PHE A 356 -5.79 -2.68 18.84
C PHE A 356 -5.68 -1.83 20.11
N SER A 357 -4.47 -1.64 20.63
CA SER A 357 -4.18 -0.91 21.87
C SER A 357 -4.29 0.60 21.75
N GLY A 358 -4.35 1.13 20.52
CA GLY A 358 -4.27 2.56 20.24
C GLY A 358 -2.86 3.14 20.42
N ALA A 359 -1.85 2.30 20.67
CA ALA A 359 -0.44 2.67 20.75
C ALA A 359 0.42 1.78 19.84
N GLY A 360 1.55 2.30 19.37
CA GLY A 360 2.56 1.52 18.63
C GLY A 360 2.42 1.52 17.10
N GLY A 361 3.33 0.80 16.43
CA GLY A 361 3.56 0.91 14.97
C GLY A 361 2.44 0.35 14.09
N ARG A 362 1.53 -0.47 14.62
CA ARG A 362 0.36 -1.00 13.91
C ARG A 362 -0.98 -0.68 14.59
N SER A 363 -1.03 0.36 15.43
CA SER A 363 -2.30 0.89 15.97
C SER A 363 -2.47 2.36 15.65
N VAL A 364 -3.72 2.81 15.44
CA VAL A 364 -4.03 4.23 15.24
C VAL A 364 -5.19 4.68 16.12
N LEU A 365 -5.13 5.94 16.57
CA LEU A 365 -6.18 6.62 17.31
C LEU A 365 -6.52 7.97 16.66
N ALA A 366 -7.73 8.43 16.89
CA ALA A 366 -8.07 9.83 16.63
C ALA A 366 -7.18 10.75 17.49
N GLN A 367 -6.78 11.91 16.93
CA GLN A 367 -5.98 12.88 17.67
C GLN A 367 -6.67 13.30 18.98
N GLY A 368 -5.92 13.27 20.09
CA GLY A 368 -6.42 13.62 21.43
C GLY A 368 -7.26 12.54 22.12
N ALA A 369 -7.50 11.40 21.47
CA ALA A 369 -8.20 10.27 22.09
C ALA A 369 -7.28 9.48 23.03
N ARG A 370 -7.84 8.98 24.12
CA ARG A 370 -7.21 7.96 24.97
C ARG A 370 -7.99 6.65 24.77
N PRO A 371 -7.32 5.51 24.58
CA PRO A 371 -8.01 4.25 24.39
C PRO A 371 -8.72 3.84 25.68
N LEU A 372 -10.00 3.46 25.57
CA LEU A 372 -10.65 2.61 26.56
C LEU A 372 -10.02 1.22 26.46
N VAL A 373 -9.79 0.55 27.60
CA VAL A 373 -9.33 -0.84 27.63
C VAL A 373 -10.25 -1.66 26.73
N THR A 374 -9.71 -2.19 25.64
CA THR A 374 -10.50 -2.86 24.60
C THR A 374 -10.90 -4.24 25.13
N GLN A 375 -12.12 -4.68 24.82
CA GLN A 375 -12.53 -6.07 25.01
C GLN A 375 -12.57 -6.72 23.62
N VAL A 376 -11.44 -7.27 23.18
CA VAL A 376 -11.34 -7.96 21.87
C VAL A 376 -12.03 -9.34 21.92
N GLU A 377 -12.41 -9.81 23.11
CA GLU A 377 -12.68 -11.23 23.36
C GLU A 377 -14.10 -11.71 23.05
N GLU A 378 -15.13 -10.86 23.06
CA GLU A 378 -16.51 -11.35 23.09
C GLU A 378 -17.03 -11.96 21.77
N GLY A 379 -16.36 -11.70 20.64
CA GLY A 379 -16.87 -12.09 19.32
C GLY A 379 -16.40 -13.46 18.79
N ALA A 380 -15.11 -13.79 18.99
CA ALA A 380 -14.50 -14.97 18.37
C ALA A 380 -14.75 -16.26 19.16
N GLY A 381 -14.76 -16.20 20.49
CA GLY A 381 -14.92 -17.38 21.36
C GLY A 381 -16.32 -18.01 21.34
N SER A 382 -17.32 -17.32 20.77
CA SER A 382 -18.70 -17.81 20.66
C SER A 382 -18.98 -18.65 19.40
N GLN A 383 -17.98 -18.87 18.54
CA GLN A 383 -18.12 -19.55 17.25
C GLN A 383 -17.24 -20.81 17.20
N ASP A 384 -17.82 -22.00 17.40
CA ASP A 384 -17.13 -23.31 17.49
C ASP A 384 -16.19 -23.69 16.31
N ARG A 385 -16.24 -22.93 15.21
CA ARG A 385 -15.49 -23.19 13.97
C ARG A 385 -14.40 -22.16 13.69
N VAL A 386 -14.31 -21.09 14.47
CA VAL A 386 -13.35 -20.00 14.26
C VAL A 386 -12.17 -20.16 15.22
N THR A 387 -10.98 -20.24 14.65
CA THR A 387 -9.70 -20.23 15.36
C THR A 387 -8.97 -18.94 15.00
N VAL A 388 -8.53 -18.18 16.00
CA VAL A 388 -7.89 -16.87 15.85
C VAL A 388 -6.49 -16.88 16.46
N PHE A 389 -5.52 -16.40 15.70
CA PHE A 389 -4.20 -16.01 16.14
C PHE A 389 -4.10 -14.48 16.03
N ALA A 390 -3.86 -13.80 17.14
CA ALA A 390 -3.64 -12.35 17.13
C ALA A 390 -2.21 -12.05 17.58
N ALA A 391 -1.60 -11.05 16.95
CA ALA A 391 -0.19 -10.73 17.15
C ALA A 391 0.15 -10.18 18.53
N ALA A 392 -0.80 -9.55 19.22
CA ALA A 392 -0.58 -8.92 20.51
C ALA A 392 -1.85 -8.95 21.37
N SER A 393 -1.67 -8.83 22.68
CA SER A 393 -2.74 -8.51 23.62
C SER A 393 -3.23 -7.08 23.39
N THR A 394 -4.36 -6.79 24.02
CA THR A 394 -5.15 -5.59 23.79
C THR A 394 -4.46 -4.27 24.12
N ASP A 395 -3.41 -4.28 24.93
CA ASP A 395 -2.63 -3.14 25.41
C ASP A 395 -1.18 -3.14 24.91
N GLU A 396 -0.80 -4.11 24.08
CA GLU A 396 0.57 -4.35 23.63
C GLU A 396 0.86 -3.81 22.21
N ILE A 397 2.14 -3.72 21.86
CA ILE A 397 2.64 -3.18 20.58
C ILE A 397 3.28 -4.30 19.76
N THR A 398 2.82 -4.47 18.51
CA THR A 398 3.43 -5.37 17.54
C THR A 398 4.65 -4.72 16.92
N GLY A 399 5.74 -5.46 16.84
CA GLY A 399 6.98 -5.00 16.21
C GLY A 399 7.23 -5.60 14.83
N THR A 400 8.20 -5.02 14.14
CA THR A 400 8.75 -5.54 12.90
C THR A 400 10.13 -6.16 13.14
N LEU A 401 10.50 -7.09 12.28
CA LEU A 401 11.84 -7.65 12.17
C LEU A 401 12.54 -7.00 10.99
N ALA A 402 13.29 -5.91 11.23
CA ALA A 402 13.90 -5.14 10.16
C ALA A 402 14.86 -5.98 9.29
N GLU A 403 15.59 -6.91 9.90
CA GLU A 403 16.50 -7.83 9.21
C GLU A 403 15.77 -8.84 8.31
N GLN A 404 14.54 -9.17 8.66
CA GLN A 404 13.70 -10.09 7.89
C GLN A 404 12.76 -9.35 6.93
N GLY A 405 12.47 -8.09 7.20
CA GLY A 405 11.52 -7.33 6.41
C GLY A 405 10.07 -7.72 6.59
N HIS A 406 9.70 -8.21 7.77
CA HIS A 406 8.36 -8.72 8.07
C HIS A 406 7.88 -8.25 9.44
N GLY A 407 6.57 -8.36 9.68
CA GLY A 407 6.05 -8.32 11.05
C GLY A 407 6.60 -9.50 11.87
N ALA A 408 6.97 -9.28 13.14
CA ALA A 408 7.52 -10.35 13.98
C ALA A 408 6.54 -11.53 14.12
N PHE A 409 5.24 -11.24 14.25
CA PHE A 409 4.21 -12.27 14.27
C PHE A 409 4.14 -13.03 12.95
N THR A 410 4.08 -12.33 11.82
CA THR A 410 3.98 -12.98 10.50
C THR A 410 5.18 -13.87 10.23
N TYR A 411 6.39 -13.41 10.54
CA TYR A 411 7.61 -14.18 10.39
C TYR A 411 7.51 -15.54 11.11
N TYR A 412 7.30 -15.54 12.42
CA TYR A 412 7.20 -16.78 13.18
C TYR A 412 5.93 -17.58 12.86
N PHE A 413 4.82 -16.93 12.50
CA PHE A 413 3.63 -17.63 12.06
C PHE A 413 3.91 -18.47 10.81
N LEU A 414 4.60 -17.90 9.81
CA LEU A 414 4.94 -18.61 8.58
C LEU A 414 6.03 -19.66 8.77
N LYS A 415 7.04 -19.43 9.62
CA LYS A 415 8.03 -20.47 9.98
C LYS A 415 7.37 -21.67 10.67
N GLY A 416 6.50 -21.40 11.64
CA GLY A 416 5.74 -22.43 12.34
C GLY A 416 4.84 -23.22 11.39
N LEU A 417 4.07 -22.52 10.55
CA LEU A 417 3.18 -23.12 9.55
C LEU A 417 3.96 -23.91 8.47
N GLY A 418 5.18 -23.47 8.15
CA GLY A 418 6.11 -24.12 7.24
C GLY A 418 6.83 -25.34 7.82
N GLY A 419 6.52 -25.72 9.05
CA GLY A 419 6.90 -27.00 9.64
C GLY A 419 7.74 -26.91 10.90
N GLU A 420 8.18 -25.71 11.32
CA GLU A 420 8.91 -25.60 12.60
C GLU A 420 8.02 -25.88 13.82
N ALA A 421 6.70 -25.74 13.67
CA ALA A 421 5.73 -26.04 14.70
C ALA A 421 5.15 -27.47 14.62
N LYS A 422 5.80 -28.40 13.90
CA LYS A 422 5.35 -29.79 13.81
C LYS A 422 5.42 -30.47 15.17
N ASN A 423 4.36 -31.18 15.54
CA ASN A 423 4.39 -32.09 16.67
C ASN A 423 5.11 -33.41 16.31
N GLY A 424 5.25 -34.31 17.28
CA GLY A 424 5.91 -35.62 17.08
C GLY A 424 5.26 -36.52 16.03
N ALA A 425 4.05 -36.20 15.57
CA ALA A 425 3.37 -36.90 14.47
C ALA A 425 3.61 -36.22 13.10
N GLY A 426 4.42 -35.17 13.00
CA GLY A 426 4.65 -34.44 11.74
C GLY A 426 3.52 -33.49 11.35
N LEU A 427 2.57 -33.23 12.25
CA LEU A 427 1.43 -32.33 12.01
C LEU A 427 1.69 -30.96 12.63
N VAL A 428 1.31 -29.90 11.93
CA VAL A 428 1.14 -28.57 12.54
C VAL A 428 -0.33 -28.42 12.90
N THR A 429 -0.64 -28.42 14.20
CA THR A 429 -1.98 -28.14 14.72
C THR A 429 -2.09 -26.69 15.17
N ALA A 430 -3.30 -26.22 15.42
CA ALA A 430 -3.51 -24.87 15.93
C ALA A 430 -2.78 -24.64 17.27
N LYS A 431 -2.82 -25.64 18.17
CA LYS A 431 -2.08 -25.63 19.42
C LYS A 431 -0.57 -25.64 19.20
N SER A 432 -0.05 -26.56 18.38
CA SER A 432 1.41 -26.66 18.19
C SER A 432 1.98 -25.41 17.53
N LEU A 433 1.22 -24.80 16.61
CA LEU A 433 1.55 -23.49 16.05
C LEU A 433 1.60 -22.41 17.11
N PHE A 434 0.61 -22.34 18.01
CA PHE A 434 0.62 -21.36 19.09
C PHE A 434 1.77 -21.58 20.08
N ASP A 435 2.02 -22.83 20.48
CA ASP A 435 3.10 -23.22 21.39
C ASP A 435 4.49 -22.83 20.83
N TYR A 436 4.65 -22.87 19.50
CA TYR A 436 5.85 -22.36 18.81
C TYR A 436 5.86 -20.83 18.70
N LEU A 437 4.75 -20.24 18.25
CA LEU A 437 4.63 -18.83 17.91
C LEU A 437 4.82 -17.92 19.12
N SER A 438 4.15 -18.21 20.23
CA SER A 438 4.14 -17.35 21.42
C SER A 438 5.53 -17.06 21.98
N PRO A 439 6.34 -18.08 22.35
CA PRO A 439 7.66 -17.82 22.94
C PRO A 439 8.63 -17.13 21.98
N ASN A 440 8.59 -17.46 20.69
CA ASN A 440 9.47 -16.84 19.69
C ASN A 440 9.16 -15.35 19.49
N VAL A 441 7.88 -14.98 19.40
CA VAL A 441 7.48 -13.57 19.26
C VAL A 441 7.81 -12.79 20.53
N GLN A 442 7.60 -13.38 21.71
CA GLN A 442 7.90 -12.74 22.99
C GLN A 442 9.41 -12.51 23.17
N ASP A 443 10.24 -13.51 22.88
CA ASP A 443 11.71 -13.37 22.96
C ASP A 443 12.21 -12.24 22.05
N GLU A 444 11.72 -12.17 20.81
CA GLU A 444 12.06 -11.08 19.89
C GLU A 444 11.56 -9.71 20.37
N ALA A 445 10.37 -9.66 20.97
CA ALA A 445 9.83 -8.44 21.54
C ALA A 445 10.69 -7.93 22.70
N HIS A 446 11.11 -8.82 23.61
CA HIS A 446 11.94 -8.48 24.76
C HIS A 446 13.32 -7.96 24.34
N ARG A 447 13.92 -8.51 23.28
CA ARG A 447 15.19 -7.99 22.71
C ARG A 447 15.07 -6.56 22.19
N GLN A 448 13.87 -6.15 21.79
CA GLN A 448 13.56 -4.80 21.32
C GLN A 448 12.96 -3.91 22.43
N ASN A 449 13.02 -4.32 23.70
CA ASN A 449 12.45 -3.62 24.87
C ASN A 449 10.96 -3.30 24.72
N ARG A 450 10.17 -4.23 24.18
CA ARG A 450 8.71 -4.12 24.02
C ARG A 450 8.02 -5.40 24.49
N GLU A 451 6.75 -5.27 24.85
CA GLU A 451 5.89 -6.42 25.12
C GLU A 451 5.03 -6.73 23.89
N GLN A 452 5.03 -8.00 23.49
CA GLN A 452 4.14 -8.54 22.46
C GLN A 452 3.86 -10.00 22.79
N THR A 453 2.65 -10.27 23.25
CA THR A 453 2.18 -11.61 23.60
C THR A 453 1.11 -12.04 22.60
N PRO A 454 1.42 -12.98 21.68
CA PRO A 454 0.42 -13.53 20.79
C PRO A 454 -0.76 -14.13 21.57
N LYS A 455 -1.96 -14.02 21.00
CA LYS A 455 -3.17 -14.63 21.54
C LYS A 455 -3.66 -15.74 20.63
N PHE A 456 -4.20 -16.78 21.27
CA PHE A 456 -4.92 -17.87 20.63
C PHE A 456 -6.33 -17.95 21.19
N ILE A 457 -7.32 -17.85 20.32
CA ILE A 457 -8.74 -17.94 20.67
C ILE A 457 -9.37 -18.96 19.74
N GLY A 458 -10.06 -19.98 20.27
CA GLY A 458 -10.78 -20.91 19.43
C GLY A 458 -11.09 -22.24 20.11
N ALA A 459 -12.07 -22.95 19.55
CA ALA A 459 -12.64 -24.15 20.15
C ALA A 459 -11.87 -25.46 19.81
N LYS A 460 -10.89 -25.42 18.89
CA LYS A 460 -10.26 -26.63 18.32
C LYS A 460 -8.72 -26.57 18.32
N PRO A 461 -8.07 -26.75 19.48
CA PRO A 461 -6.60 -26.79 19.57
C PRO A 461 -5.95 -27.83 18.65
N ASP A 462 -6.62 -28.96 18.42
CA ASP A 462 -6.11 -30.06 17.59
C ASP A 462 -6.45 -29.92 16.09
N GLN A 463 -7.01 -28.77 15.68
CA GLN A 463 -7.25 -28.50 14.26
C GLN A 463 -5.93 -28.55 13.48
N ILE A 464 -5.85 -29.45 12.50
CA ILE A 464 -4.69 -29.58 11.62
C ILE A 464 -4.67 -28.41 10.64
N LEU A 465 -3.54 -27.70 10.63
CA LEU A 465 -3.27 -26.58 9.72
C LEU A 465 -2.40 -27.03 8.54
N ALA A 466 -1.45 -27.94 8.80
CA ALA A 466 -0.58 -28.55 7.81
C ALA A 466 -0.20 -29.99 8.22
N ASP A 467 -0.09 -30.87 7.22
CA ASP A 467 0.34 -32.27 7.40
C ASP A 467 1.60 -32.51 6.55
N PHE A 468 2.73 -32.75 7.20
CA PHE A 468 4.03 -32.95 6.57
C PHE A 468 4.47 -34.42 6.53
N LYS A 469 3.52 -35.35 6.66
CA LYS A 469 3.77 -36.79 6.53
C LYS A 469 4.05 -37.24 5.10
#